data_AF-A0A5R9NXP8-F1
#
_entry.id   AF-A0A5R9NXP8-F1
#
_cell.length_a   1.000
_cell.length_b   1.000
_cell.length_c   1.000
_cell.angle_alpha   90.00
_cell.angle_beta   90.00
_cell.angle_gamma   90.00
#
_symmetry.space_group_name_H-M   'P 1'
#
loop_
_entity.id
_entity.type
_entity.pdbx_description
1 polymer ?
#
loop_
_entity_poly.entity_id
_entity_poly.type
_entity_poly.pdbx_seq_one_letter_code
_entity_poly.pdbx_strand_id
1 'polypeptide(L)'
;MKACEQTAGMSVLRHGELVRDFYDDLIAHLETGSPLKGEWKLPDWVADPRVLEKQLDRETVREYARLHDCGKPSVRTVDEDGRQHFPGHAAASERIWLEIGGDPQIGRLIGMDMDIHTIKDADVAEFASRPEAATLMLIGLSEIHANASMFGGVDSVSFKMKWKQIDKRGRAILKQW
;
A
#
# COMPACT_ATOMS: atom_id res chain seq x y z
N MET A 1 2.78 4.89 16.56
CA MET A 1 2.03 3.79 15.88
C MET A 1 1.39 2.79 16.85
N LYS A 2 2.12 2.15 17.78
CA LYS A 2 1.58 1.09 18.67
C LYS A 2 0.31 1.48 19.45
N ALA A 3 0.27 2.69 19.99
CA ALA A 3 -0.86 3.18 20.80
C ALA A 3 -1.95 3.90 19.99
N CYS A 4 -1.75 4.10 18.69
CA CYS A 4 -2.72 4.75 17.83
C CYS A 4 -3.53 3.68 17.10
N GLU A 5 -4.84 3.68 17.28
CA GLU A 5 -5.71 2.79 16.52
C GLU A 5 -5.82 3.24 15.06
N GLN A 6 -5.68 2.29 14.14
CA GLN A 6 -6.07 2.42 12.73
C GLN A 6 -7.58 2.19 12.59
N THR A 7 -8.07 1.18 13.31
CA THR A 7 -9.48 0.85 13.52
C THR A 7 -9.61 0.20 14.91
N ALA A 8 -10.83 0.00 15.39
CA ALA A 8 -11.08 -0.58 16.71
C ALA A 8 -10.33 -1.92 16.87
N GLY A 9 -9.48 -2.00 17.90
CA GLY A 9 -8.71 -3.21 18.21
C GLY A 9 -7.47 -3.45 17.35
N MET A 10 -7.14 -2.55 16.42
CA MET A 10 -5.93 -2.66 15.61
C MET A 10 -5.11 -1.38 15.61
N SER A 11 -3.87 -1.47 16.08
CA SER A 11 -2.93 -0.36 16.00
C SER A 11 -2.46 -0.09 14.58
N VAL A 12 -2.05 1.15 14.31
CA VAL A 12 -1.39 1.55 13.06
C VAL A 12 -0.15 0.69 12.77
N LEU A 13 0.61 0.28 13.79
CA LEU A 13 1.76 -0.61 13.57
C LEU A 13 1.31 -2.00 13.10
N ARG A 14 0.27 -2.55 13.73
CA ARG A 14 -0.24 -3.87 13.37
C ARG A 14 -0.81 -3.87 11.95
N HIS A 15 -1.44 -2.78 11.54
CA HIS A 15 -1.86 -2.60 10.15
C HIS A 15 -0.67 -2.66 9.18
N GLY A 16 0.38 -1.87 9.40
CA GLY A 16 1.57 -1.91 8.53
C GLY A 16 2.25 -3.28 8.49
N GLU A 17 2.32 -3.99 9.62
CA GLU A 17 2.80 -5.38 9.66
C GLU A 17 1.94 -6.30 8.79
N LEU A 18 0.62 -6.10 8.79
CA LEU A 18 -0.29 -6.86 7.95
C LEU A 18 -0.07 -6.55 6.46
N VAL A 19 0.10 -5.28 6.08
CA VAL A 19 0.41 -4.89 4.69
C VAL A 19 1.70 -5.57 4.21
N ARG A 20 2.75 -5.55 5.04
CA ARG A 20 4.00 -6.27 4.77
C ARG A 20 3.76 -7.77 4.61
N ASP A 21 2.98 -8.40 5.48
CA ASP A 21 2.71 -9.84 5.41
C ASP A 21 1.94 -10.21 4.12
N PHE A 22 0.99 -9.38 3.67
CA PHE A 22 0.31 -9.54 2.37
C PHE A 22 1.27 -9.34 1.20
N TYR A 23 2.20 -8.38 1.28
CA TYR A 23 3.24 -8.22 0.28
C TYR A 23 4.17 -9.44 0.20
N ASP A 24 4.65 -9.95 1.33
CA ASP A 24 5.52 -11.13 1.39
C ASP A 24 4.80 -12.37 0.80
N ASP A 25 3.51 -12.55 1.09
CA ASP A 25 2.68 -13.63 0.54
C ASP A 25 2.52 -13.52 -0.98
N LEU A 26 2.17 -12.33 -1.47
CA LEU A 26 2.01 -12.07 -2.90
C LEU A 26 3.30 -12.30 -3.67
N ILE A 27 4.40 -11.77 -3.16
CA ILE A 27 5.72 -11.94 -3.76
C ILE A 27 6.11 -13.42 -3.83
N ALA A 28 5.94 -14.17 -2.73
CA ALA A 28 6.28 -15.59 -2.72
C ALA A 28 5.47 -16.35 -3.77
N HIS A 29 4.19 -16.00 -3.93
CA HIS A 29 3.33 -16.55 -4.98
C HIS A 29 3.86 -16.24 -6.38
N LEU A 30 4.23 -14.98 -6.66
CA LEU A 30 4.68 -14.57 -7.99
C LEU A 30 6.07 -15.12 -8.35
N GLU A 31 6.98 -15.24 -7.38
CA GLU A 31 8.35 -15.70 -7.63
C GLU A 31 8.47 -17.23 -7.69
N THR A 32 7.70 -17.94 -6.86
CA THR A 32 7.89 -19.38 -6.65
C THR A 32 6.63 -20.21 -6.89
N GLY A 33 5.50 -19.59 -7.21
CA GLY A 33 4.21 -20.26 -7.31
C GLY A 33 3.68 -20.74 -5.96
N SER A 34 4.19 -20.20 -4.85
CA SER A 34 3.70 -20.54 -3.50
C SER A 34 2.19 -20.30 -3.41
N PRO A 35 1.40 -21.20 -2.81
CA PRO A 35 -0.03 -20.96 -2.62
C PRO A 35 -0.25 -19.71 -1.76
N LEU A 36 -1.13 -18.83 -2.23
CA LEU A 36 -1.52 -17.63 -1.49
C LEU A 36 -2.23 -18.01 -0.19
N LYS A 37 -1.98 -17.22 0.85
CA LYS A 37 -2.57 -17.39 2.18
C LYS A 37 -3.79 -16.48 2.32
N GLY A 38 -4.96 -17.10 2.42
CA GLY A 38 -6.23 -16.40 2.62
C GLY A 38 -6.91 -15.99 1.31
N GLU A 39 -7.83 -15.03 1.42
CA GLU A 39 -8.64 -14.59 0.29
C GLU A 39 -7.94 -13.49 -0.49
N TRP A 40 -7.56 -13.82 -1.73
CA TRP A 40 -7.00 -12.89 -2.68
C TRP A 40 -7.93 -12.69 -3.86
N LYS A 41 -8.01 -11.44 -4.31
CA LYS A 41 -8.55 -11.08 -5.60
C LYS A 41 -7.42 -10.47 -6.42
N LEU A 42 -6.73 -11.29 -7.21
CA LEU A 42 -5.64 -10.82 -8.04
C LEU A 42 -6.15 -10.23 -9.36
N PRO A 43 -5.71 -9.03 -9.75
CA PRO A 43 -5.90 -8.55 -11.11
C PRO A 43 -4.89 -9.19 -12.06
N ASP A 44 -5.29 -9.41 -13.32
CA ASP A 44 -4.50 -10.16 -14.31
C ASP A 44 -3.10 -9.59 -14.54
N TRP A 45 -2.95 -8.25 -14.42
CA TRP A 45 -1.67 -7.58 -14.66
C TRP A 45 -0.57 -7.97 -13.66
N VAL A 46 -0.92 -8.53 -12.50
CA VAL A 46 0.07 -8.95 -11.49
C VAL A 46 0.97 -10.07 -12.02
N ALA A 47 0.47 -10.88 -12.95
CA ALA A 47 1.23 -11.97 -13.55
C ALA A 47 2.22 -11.50 -14.64
N ASP A 48 2.22 -10.21 -15.01
CA ASP A 48 3.18 -9.70 -15.99
C ASP A 48 4.60 -9.66 -15.39
N PRO A 49 5.61 -10.29 -16.01
CA PRO A 49 6.98 -10.36 -15.48
C PRO A 49 7.58 -8.99 -15.16
N ARG A 50 7.20 -7.94 -15.89
CA ARG A 50 7.72 -6.58 -15.69
C ARG A 50 7.35 -6.02 -14.33
N VAL A 51 6.26 -6.50 -13.70
CA VAL A 51 5.87 -6.11 -12.35
C VAL A 51 6.90 -6.60 -11.33
N LEU A 52 7.41 -7.82 -11.49
CA LEU A 52 8.46 -8.37 -10.61
C LEU A 52 9.83 -7.80 -10.93
N GLU A 53 10.20 -7.73 -12.21
CA GLU A 53 11.52 -7.24 -12.66
C GLU A 53 11.82 -5.81 -12.22
N LYS A 54 10.78 -4.99 -12.02
CA LYS A 54 10.87 -3.59 -11.61
C LYS A 54 10.69 -3.36 -10.11
N GLN A 55 10.56 -4.41 -9.30
CA GLN A 55 10.48 -4.23 -7.84
C GLN A 55 11.78 -3.66 -7.29
N LEU A 56 11.64 -2.80 -6.28
CA LEU A 56 12.77 -2.41 -5.43
C LEU A 56 13.22 -3.58 -4.54
N ASP A 57 14.35 -3.40 -3.86
CA ASP A 57 14.92 -4.42 -2.99
C ASP A 57 13.95 -4.80 -1.85
N ARG A 58 13.95 -6.09 -1.50
CA ARG A 58 12.96 -6.67 -0.59
C ARG A 58 12.97 -6.03 0.79
N GLU A 59 14.15 -5.69 1.32
CA GLU A 59 14.27 -5.15 2.68
C GLU A 59 13.69 -3.74 2.77
N THR A 60 14.02 -2.88 1.81
CA THR A 60 13.44 -1.54 1.66
C THR A 60 11.93 -1.62 1.56
N VAL A 61 11.38 -2.49 0.70
CA VAL A 61 9.93 -2.58 0.52
C VAL A 61 9.23 -3.08 1.79
N ARG A 62 9.81 -4.04 2.51
CA ARG A 62 9.22 -4.56 3.75
C ARG A 62 9.22 -3.54 4.88
N GLU A 63 10.29 -2.76 5.01
CA GLU A 63 10.40 -1.69 6.01
C GLU A 63 9.41 -0.56 5.69
N TYR A 64 9.36 -0.14 4.41
CA TYR A 64 8.38 0.80 3.88
C TYR A 64 6.95 0.33 4.19
N ALA A 65 6.56 -0.88 3.76
CA ALA A 65 5.22 -1.42 3.97
C ALA A 65 4.82 -1.41 5.46
N ARG A 66 5.77 -1.77 6.33
CA ARG A 66 5.54 -1.82 7.78
C ARG A 66 5.32 -0.44 8.39
N LEU A 67 6.01 0.59 7.90
CA LEU A 67 6.10 1.90 8.55
C LEU A 67 5.51 3.06 7.72
N HIS A 68 4.85 2.78 6.59
CA HIS A 68 4.24 3.78 5.71
C HIS A 68 3.28 4.74 6.42
N ASP A 69 2.62 4.26 7.46
CA ASP A 69 1.68 5.04 8.27
C ASP A 69 2.26 5.64 9.55
N CYS A 70 3.58 5.76 9.68
CA CYS A 70 4.21 6.20 10.91
C CYS A 70 3.77 7.59 11.40
N GLY A 71 3.30 8.45 10.50
CA GLY A 71 2.80 9.80 10.79
C GLY A 71 1.33 9.88 11.18
N LYS A 72 0.52 8.83 10.98
CA LYS A 72 -0.91 8.81 11.38
C LYS A 72 -1.18 9.30 12.81
N PRO A 73 -0.42 8.92 13.84
CA PRO A 73 -0.64 9.41 15.21
C PRO A 73 -0.55 10.93 15.36
N SER A 74 0.25 11.61 14.53
CA SER A 74 0.46 13.06 14.60
C SER A 74 -0.65 13.89 13.95
N VAL A 75 -1.42 13.27 13.04
CA VAL A 75 -2.49 13.93 12.28
C VAL A 75 -3.88 13.35 12.61
N ARG A 76 -3.95 12.47 13.60
CA ARG A 76 -5.19 11.77 13.97
C ARG A 76 -6.25 12.76 14.40
N THR A 77 -7.42 12.67 13.77
CA THR A 77 -8.65 13.30 14.21
C THR A 77 -9.74 12.25 14.41
N VAL A 78 -10.73 12.54 15.25
CA VAL A 78 -11.88 11.66 15.50
C VAL A 78 -13.14 12.46 15.19
N ASP A 79 -14.04 11.90 14.38
CA ASP A 79 -15.32 12.56 14.09
C ASP A 79 -16.37 12.31 15.18
N GLU A 80 -17.54 12.94 15.02
CA GLU A 80 -18.67 12.84 15.96
C GLU A 80 -19.19 11.40 16.14
N ASP A 81 -18.98 10.54 15.13
CA ASP A 81 -19.36 9.12 15.13
C ASP A 81 -18.27 8.21 15.73
N GLY A 82 -17.15 8.78 16.20
CA GLY A 82 -16.01 8.05 16.77
C GLY A 82 -15.07 7.42 15.73
N ARG A 83 -15.23 7.73 14.44
CA ARG A 83 -14.38 7.21 13.37
C ARG A 83 -13.05 7.92 13.34
N GLN A 84 -12.00 7.15 13.07
CA GLN A 84 -10.63 7.61 13.00
C GLN A 84 -10.35 8.21 11.62
N HIS A 85 -9.74 9.40 11.58
CA HIS A 85 -9.35 10.08 10.35
C HIS A 85 -7.88 10.48 10.42
N PHE A 86 -7.21 10.44 9.27
CA PHE A 86 -5.77 10.73 9.16
C PHE A 86 -5.48 11.63 7.95
N PRO A 87 -5.96 12.89 7.96
CA PRO A 87 -5.73 13.83 6.87
C PRO A 87 -4.24 14.05 6.62
N GLY A 88 -3.80 13.89 5.38
CA GLY A 88 -2.41 14.15 4.98
C GLY A 88 -1.37 13.20 5.60
N HIS A 89 -1.77 12.00 6.02
CA HIS A 89 -0.86 11.10 6.75
C HIS A 89 0.38 10.68 5.96
N ALA A 90 0.31 10.46 4.65
CA ALA A 90 1.49 10.08 3.85
C ALA A 90 2.62 11.12 3.95
N ALA A 91 2.29 12.40 3.77
CA ALA A 91 3.25 13.51 3.92
C ALA A 91 3.74 13.65 5.38
N ALA A 92 2.86 13.44 6.37
CA ALA A 92 3.25 13.44 7.77
C ALA A 92 4.19 12.28 8.11
N SER A 93 3.96 11.10 7.54
CA SER A 93 4.77 9.90 7.70
C SER A 93 6.15 10.09 7.08
N GLU A 94 6.25 10.59 5.85
CA GLU A 94 7.53 10.89 5.20
C GLU A 94 8.35 11.87 6.05
N ARG A 95 7.73 12.98 6.47
CA ARG A 95 8.40 13.97 7.32
C ARG A 95 8.93 13.34 8.61
N ILE A 96 8.08 12.62 9.34
CA ILE A 96 8.47 12.00 10.62
C ILE A 96 9.58 10.98 10.42
N TRP A 97 9.50 10.15 9.38
CA TRP A 97 10.53 9.18 9.03
C TRP A 97 11.90 9.84 8.81
N LEU A 98 11.92 10.92 8.04
CA LEU A 98 13.15 11.67 7.77
C LEU A 98 13.67 12.41 9.01
N GLU A 99 12.78 12.99 9.83
CA GLU A 99 13.15 13.70 11.07
C GLU A 99 13.85 12.81 12.10
N ILE A 100 13.50 11.52 12.15
CA ILE A 100 14.15 10.55 13.04
C ILE A 100 15.40 9.91 12.44
N GLY A 101 15.84 10.36 11.27
CA GLY A 101 17.04 9.85 10.58
C GLY A 101 16.81 8.56 9.79
N GLY A 102 15.57 8.28 9.38
CA GLY A 102 15.24 7.14 8.54
C GLY A 102 15.85 7.23 7.14
N ASP A 103 15.92 6.09 6.45
CA ASP A 103 16.47 6.02 5.10
C ASP A 103 15.68 6.91 4.11
N PRO A 104 16.33 7.79 3.33
CA PRO A 104 15.63 8.70 2.43
C PRO A 104 14.84 8.02 1.29
N GLN A 105 15.24 6.84 0.82
CA GLN A 105 14.50 6.07 -0.19
C GLN A 105 13.20 5.55 0.38
N ILE A 106 13.23 5.00 1.61
CA ILE A 106 12.01 4.61 2.32
C ILE A 106 11.12 5.84 2.55
N GLY A 107 11.68 6.97 2.97
CA GLY A 107 10.93 8.22 3.16
C GLY A 107 10.15 8.64 1.90
N ARG A 108 10.79 8.59 0.73
CA ARG A 108 10.13 8.88 -0.55
C ARG A 108 9.00 7.90 -0.86
N LEU A 109 9.22 6.60 -0.65
CA LEU A 109 8.17 5.58 -0.85
C LEU A 109 6.95 5.85 0.05
N ILE A 110 7.20 6.19 1.32
CA ILE A 110 6.17 6.58 2.28
C ILE A 110 5.38 7.80 1.77
N GLY A 111 6.06 8.83 1.25
CA GLY A 111 5.41 10.02 0.70
C GLY A 111 4.53 9.72 -0.51
N MET A 112 4.90 8.74 -1.34
CA MET A 112 4.19 8.32 -2.56
C MET A 112 3.14 7.22 -2.33
N ASP A 113 3.00 6.71 -1.11
CA ASP A 113 2.15 5.55 -0.78
C ASP A 113 0.71 5.68 -1.29
N MET A 114 0.16 6.89 -1.20
CA MET A 114 -1.21 7.20 -1.62
C MET A 114 -1.39 7.39 -3.14
N ASP A 115 -0.30 7.46 -3.91
CA ASP A 115 -0.37 7.83 -5.33
C ASP A 115 -1.13 6.79 -6.14
N ILE A 116 -0.81 5.49 -5.99
CA ILE A 116 -1.50 4.42 -6.74
C ILE A 116 -3.02 4.40 -6.48
N HIS A 117 -3.43 4.83 -5.29
CA HIS A 117 -4.84 4.90 -4.89
C HIS A 117 -5.56 6.11 -5.49
N THR A 118 -4.84 7.17 -5.84
CA THR A 118 -5.41 8.48 -6.17
C THR A 118 -5.07 8.98 -7.59
N ILE A 119 -4.10 8.36 -8.27
CA ILE A 119 -3.64 8.78 -9.60
C ILE A 119 -4.80 8.88 -10.61
N LYS A 120 -4.76 9.94 -11.42
CA LYS A 120 -5.73 10.17 -12.49
C LYS A 120 -5.22 9.59 -13.80
N ASP A 121 -6.12 9.43 -14.77
CA ASP A 121 -5.77 8.88 -16.09
C ASP A 121 -4.67 9.71 -16.80
N ALA A 122 -4.67 11.03 -16.63
CA ALA A 122 -3.68 11.93 -17.22
C ALA A 122 -2.26 11.74 -16.66
N ASP A 123 -2.15 11.27 -15.41
CA ASP A 123 -0.87 11.18 -14.68
C ASP A 123 -0.25 9.77 -14.79
N VAL A 124 -0.90 8.84 -15.50
CA VAL A 124 -0.47 7.44 -15.62
C VAL A 124 0.92 7.32 -16.25
N ALA A 125 1.20 8.08 -17.31
CA ALA A 125 2.49 8.00 -18.00
C ALA A 125 3.63 8.47 -17.10
N GLU A 126 3.41 9.56 -16.35
CA GLU A 126 4.38 10.06 -15.37
C GLU A 126 4.60 9.03 -14.26
N PHE A 127 3.51 8.52 -13.65
CA PHE A 127 3.59 7.50 -12.61
C PHE A 127 4.34 6.26 -13.09
N ALA A 128 4.02 5.76 -14.29
CA ALA A 128 4.64 4.56 -14.87
C ALA A 128 6.14 4.70 -15.14
N SER A 129 6.63 5.94 -15.30
CA SER A 129 8.05 6.22 -15.52
C SER A 129 8.90 6.19 -14.24
N ARG A 130 8.25 6.17 -13.06
CA ARG A 130 8.93 6.18 -11.77
C ARG A 130 9.59 4.82 -11.50
N PRO A 131 10.83 4.78 -11.01
CA PRO A 131 11.46 3.54 -10.55
C PRO A 131 10.62 2.78 -9.51
N GLU A 132 9.83 3.50 -8.72
CA GLU A 132 9.01 2.96 -7.62
C GLU A 132 7.65 2.41 -8.07
N ALA A 133 7.26 2.64 -9.34
CA ALA A 133 5.90 2.40 -9.81
C ALA A 133 5.41 0.96 -9.58
N ALA A 134 6.24 -0.03 -9.89
CA ALA A 134 5.90 -1.43 -9.71
C ALA A 134 5.76 -1.80 -8.22
N THR A 135 6.61 -1.24 -7.36
CA THR A 135 6.54 -1.45 -5.90
C THR A 135 5.27 -0.83 -5.33
N LEU A 136 4.94 0.42 -5.70
CA LEU A 136 3.71 1.08 -5.27
C LEU A 136 2.46 0.32 -5.75
N MET A 137 2.50 -0.27 -6.96
CA MET A 137 1.41 -1.12 -7.45
C MET A 137 1.15 -2.35 -6.58
N LEU A 138 2.21 -3.10 -6.23
CA LEU A 138 2.06 -4.30 -5.39
C LEU A 138 1.69 -3.93 -3.95
N ILE A 139 2.29 -2.89 -3.39
CA ILE A 139 1.99 -2.43 -2.03
C ILE A 139 0.56 -1.92 -1.92
N GLY A 140 0.09 -1.10 -2.87
CA GLY A 140 -1.30 -0.66 -2.90
C GLY A 140 -2.28 -1.84 -2.98
N LEU A 141 -1.96 -2.86 -3.77
CA LEU A 141 -2.76 -4.09 -3.84
C LEU A 141 -2.76 -4.85 -2.50
N SER A 142 -1.60 -5.01 -1.87
CA SER A 142 -1.48 -5.65 -0.55
C SER A 142 -2.21 -4.88 0.54
N GLU A 143 -2.16 -3.54 0.51
CA GLU A 143 -2.80 -2.68 1.50
C GLU A 143 -4.32 -2.79 1.44
N ILE A 144 -4.92 -2.85 0.24
CA ILE A 144 -6.38 -3.02 0.15
C ILE A 144 -6.83 -4.40 0.64
N HIS A 145 -6.01 -5.44 0.47
CA HIS A 145 -6.33 -6.78 1.00
C HIS A 145 -6.13 -6.85 2.51
N ALA A 146 -5.06 -6.24 3.05
CA ALA A 146 -4.87 -6.04 4.47
C ALA A 146 -6.08 -5.30 5.09
N ASN A 147 -6.56 -4.25 4.42
CA ASN A 147 -7.77 -3.54 4.81
C ASN A 147 -9.04 -4.40 4.72
N ALA A 148 -9.17 -5.25 3.71
CA ALA A 148 -10.34 -6.13 3.54
C ALA A 148 -10.56 -7.03 4.77
N SER A 149 -9.48 -7.55 5.36
CA SER A 149 -9.54 -8.38 6.57
C SER A 149 -10.21 -7.67 7.77
N MET A 150 -10.25 -6.34 7.76
CA MET A 150 -10.83 -5.50 8.81
C MET A 150 -12.26 -5.03 8.51
N PHE A 151 -12.67 -5.00 7.24
CA PHE A 151 -13.86 -4.27 6.80
C PHE A 151 -14.87 -5.14 6.02
N GLY A 152 -15.04 -6.40 6.44
CA GLY A 152 -16.04 -7.30 5.85
C GLY A 152 -15.56 -8.06 4.61
N GLY A 153 -14.24 -8.22 4.46
CA GLY A 153 -13.62 -9.05 3.44
C GLY A 153 -13.59 -8.43 2.04
N VAL A 154 -13.17 -9.23 1.08
CA VAL A 154 -13.03 -8.84 -0.35
C VAL A 154 -14.38 -8.54 -1.02
N ASP A 155 -15.48 -8.89 -0.35
CA ASP A 155 -16.83 -8.61 -0.83
C ASP A 155 -17.40 -7.26 -0.41
N SER A 156 -16.72 -6.56 0.50
CA SER A 156 -17.12 -5.22 0.94
C SER A 156 -17.12 -4.21 -0.21
N VAL A 157 -18.04 -3.24 -0.12
CA VAL A 157 -18.17 -2.16 -1.12
C VAL A 157 -16.87 -1.35 -1.20
N SER A 158 -16.27 -1.03 -0.05
CA SER A 158 -15.02 -0.26 0.03
C SER A 158 -13.87 -0.99 -0.66
N PHE A 159 -13.72 -2.31 -0.44
CA PHE A 159 -12.71 -3.11 -1.14
C PHE A 159 -12.96 -3.13 -2.64
N LYS A 160 -14.19 -3.45 -3.08
CA LYS A 160 -14.53 -3.55 -4.51
C LYS A 160 -14.24 -2.25 -5.27
N MET A 161 -14.52 -1.10 -4.66
CA MET A 161 -14.21 0.22 -5.23
C MET A 161 -12.70 0.45 -5.39
N LYS A 162 -11.93 0.25 -4.31
CA LYS A 162 -10.47 0.44 -4.33
C LYS A 162 -9.79 -0.55 -5.27
N TRP A 163 -10.20 -1.81 -5.24
CA TRP A 163 -9.70 -2.85 -6.13
C TRP A 163 -9.92 -2.48 -7.60
N LYS A 164 -11.11 -2.00 -7.97
CA LYS A 164 -11.40 -1.58 -9.36
C LYS A 164 -10.50 -0.42 -9.80
N GLN A 165 -10.20 0.52 -8.90
CA GLN A 165 -9.28 1.62 -9.17
C GLN A 165 -7.86 1.08 -9.42
N ILE A 166 -7.31 0.28 -8.50
CA ILE A 166 -5.98 -0.33 -8.63
C ILE A 166 -5.89 -1.18 -9.90
N ASP A 167 -6.91 -1.99 -10.18
CA ASP A 167 -6.99 -2.84 -11.36
C ASP A 167 -7.02 -2.01 -12.67
N LYS A 168 -7.84 -0.96 -12.73
CA LYS A 168 -7.87 -0.03 -13.86
C LYS A 168 -6.51 0.64 -14.07
N ARG A 169 -5.87 1.11 -12.99
CA ARG A 169 -4.59 1.83 -13.05
C ARG A 169 -3.44 0.91 -13.41
N GLY A 170 -3.35 -0.28 -12.80
CA GLY A 170 -2.33 -1.27 -13.12
C GLY A 170 -2.33 -1.66 -14.60
N ARG A 171 -3.50 -1.91 -15.20
CA ARG A 171 -3.61 -2.13 -16.66
C ARG A 171 -3.14 -0.95 -17.50
N ALA A 172 -3.38 0.27 -17.05
CA ALA A 172 -2.99 1.46 -17.80
C ALA A 172 -1.47 1.72 -17.71
N ILE A 173 -0.89 1.51 -16.53
CA ILE A 173 0.55 1.57 -16.28
C ILE A 173 1.29 0.52 -17.11
N LEU A 174 0.77 -0.71 -17.17
CA LEU A 174 1.40 -1.79 -17.90
C LEU A 174 1.51 -1.53 -19.42
N LYS A 175 0.61 -0.70 -19.98
CA LYS A 175 0.68 -0.27 -21.38
C LYS A 175 1.78 0.77 -21.66
N GLN A 176 2.35 1.35 -20.61
CA GLN A 176 3.48 2.29 -20.70
C GLN A 176 4.84 1.59 -20.57
N TRP A 177 4.84 0.32 -20.16
CA TRP A 177 6.03 -0.51 -20.01
C TRP A 177 6.24 -1.42 -21.22
#